data_AF-A0A4V2LTA1-F1
#
_entry.id   AF-A0A4V2LTA1-F1
#
_cell.length_a   1.000
_cell.length_b   1.000
_cell.length_c   1.000
_cell.angle_alpha   90.00
_cell.angle_beta   90.00
_cell.angle_gamma   90.00
#
_symmetry.space_group_name_H-M   'P 1'
#
loop_
_entity.id
_entity.type
_entity.pdbx_description
1 polymer ?
#
loop_
_entity_poly.entity_id
_entity_poly.type
_entity_poly.pdbx_seq_one_letter_code
_entity_poly.pdbx_strand_id
1 'polypeptide(L)'
;MQQATLGTEAIRAFFTLQCCWLNNEEIYLEQGCLHCGSAATYLIYFTNTHIQKRLLDFIAQYSCVYKQGVDLLYVENFEQHYNDFLQILEKEINVYARQHQDLPRQYAFESVESIFERPLAWAC
;
A
#
# COMPACT_ATOMS: atom_id res chain seq x y z
N MET A 1 10.18 -26.14 2.96
CA MET A 1 9.85 -24.71 2.72
C MET A 1 8.33 -24.63 2.67
N GLN A 2 7.68 -23.88 3.57
CA GLN A 2 6.25 -23.63 3.45
C GLN A 2 6.00 -22.90 2.12
N GLN A 3 5.04 -23.38 1.35
CA GLN A 3 4.66 -22.75 0.09
C GLN A 3 4.03 -21.39 0.43
N ALA A 4 4.59 -20.30 -0.08
CA ALA A 4 4.06 -18.97 0.15
C ALA A 4 2.66 -18.86 -0.47
N THR A 5 1.72 -18.35 0.30
CA THR A 5 0.31 -18.22 -0.06
C THR A 5 -0.07 -16.77 -0.25
N LEU A 6 -1.20 -16.53 -0.92
CA LEU A 6 -1.75 -15.18 -1.10
C LEU A 6 -1.90 -14.45 0.24
N GLY A 7 -2.31 -15.18 1.28
CA GLY A 7 -2.41 -14.62 2.64
C GLY A 7 -1.06 -14.22 3.22
N THR A 8 -0.04 -15.08 3.14
CA THR A 8 1.31 -14.71 3.61
C THR A 8 1.91 -13.56 2.80
N GLU A 9 1.60 -13.48 1.51
CA GLU A 9 2.14 -12.43 0.64
C GLU A 9 1.50 -11.08 0.92
N ALA A 10 0.18 -11.04 1.15
CA ALA A 10 -0.52 -9.82 1.55
C ALA A 10 -0.02 -9.29 2.90
N ILE A 11 0.25 -10.17 3.87
CA ILE A 11 0.86 -9.80 5.16
C ILE A 11 2.25 -9.20 4.93
N ARG A 12 3.10 -9.85 4.13
CA ARG A 12 4.45 -9.35 3.83
C ARG A 12 4.40 -7.97 3.17
N ALA A 13 3.56 -7.78 2.16
CA ALA A 13 3.39 -6.49 1.49
C ALA A 13 2.89 -5.40 2.46
N PHE A 14 1.93 -5.72 3.33
CA PHE A 14 1.47 -4.77 4.35
C PHE A 14 2.59 -4.38 5.34
N PHE A 15 3.34 -5.34 5.87
CA PHE A 15 4.45 -5.02 6.77
C PHE A 15 5.54 -4.19 6.09
N THR A 16 5.83 -4.46 4.81
CA THR A 16 6.73 -3.61 4.03
C THR A 16 6.19 -2.19 3.96
N LEU A 17 4.91 -1.99 3.61
CA LEU A 17 4.26 -0.68 3.57
C LEU A 17 4.37 0.07 4.92
N GLN A 18 4.12 -0.64 6.03
CA GLN A 18 4.23 -0.09 7.38
C GLN A 18 5.67 0.30 7.74
N CYS A 19 6.65 -0.54 7.42
CA CYS A 19 8.06 -0.23 7.64
C CYS A 19 8.51 0.99 6.83
N CYS A 20 8.07 1.11 5.59
CA CYS A 20 8.36 2.28 4.76
C CYS A 20 7.86 3.57 5.43
N TRP A 21 6.62 3.56 5.91
CA TRP A 21 6.06 4.68 6.67
C TRP A 21 6.89 5.03 7.91
N LEU A 22 7.25 4.03 8.73
CA LEU A 22 8.07 4.24 9.94
C LEU A 22 9.48 4.76 9.65
N ASN A 23 10.00 4.51 8.45
CA ASN A 23 11.29 5.02 7.99
C ASN A 23 11.19 6.39 7.30
N ASN A 24 10.00 7.02 7.30
CA ASN A 24 9.71 8.24 6.55
C ASN A 24 9.97 8.07 5.04
N GLU A 25 9.84 6.85 4.50
CA GLU A 25 9.87 6.63 3.06
C GLU A 25 8.50 6.96 2.49
N GLU A 26 8.41 8.12 1.83
CA GLU A 26 7.18 8.63 1.26
C GLU A 26 6.86 7.93 -0.06
N ILE A 27 6.07 6.86 0.03
CA ILE A 27 5.66 6.04 -1.12
C ILE A 27 4.87 6.84 -2.17
N TYR A 28 4.23 7.92 -1.75
CA TYR A 28 3.27 8.69 -2.57
C TYR A 28 3.82 10.01 -3.13
N LEU A 29 4.98 10.49 -2.66
CA LEU A 29 5.49 11.84 -2.95
C LEU A 29 6.74 11.81 -3.81
N GLU A 30 7.74 11.11 -3.33
CA GLU A 30 8.96 10.81 -4.07
C GLU A 30 8.87 9.38 -4.57
N GLN A 31 9.68 9.02 -5.55
CA GLN A 31 9.84 7.63 -5.95
C GLN A 31 10.34 6.85 -4.72
N GLY A 32 9.42 6.36 -3.89
CA GLY A 32 9.74 5.57 -2.71
C GLY A 32 10.62 4.39 -3.11
N CYS A 33 11.31 3.77 -2.16
CA CYS A 33 12.14 2.63 -2.52
C CYS A 33 11.27 1.60 -3.29
N LEU A 34 11.84 0.99 -4.35
CA LEU A 34 11.12 0.08 -5.25
C LEU A 34 10.20 -0.89 -4.51
N HIS A 35 10.64 -1.37 -3.34
CA HIS A 35 9.90 -2.31 -2.51
C HIS A 35 8.62 -1.75 -1.89
N CYS A 36 8.59 -0.47 -1.50
CA CYS A 36 7.43 0.18 -0.91
C CYS A 36 6.32 0.39 -1.94
N GLY A 37 6.69 0.89 -3.11
CA GLY A 37 5.77 1.09 -4.23
C GLY A 37 5.23 -0.24 -4.77
N SER A 38 6.09 -1.26 -4.85
CA SER A 38 5.70 -2.62 -5.24
C SER A 38 4.74 -3.24 -4.22
N ALA A 39 4.97 -3.06 -2.92
CA ALA A 39 4.09 -3.53 -1.86
C ALA A 39 2.71 -2.87 -1.93
N ALA A 40 2.65 -1.54 -2.02
CA ALA A 40 1.40 -0.81 -2.20
C ALA A 40 0.65 -1.26 -3.47
N THR A 41 1.36 -1.42 -4.58
CA THR A 41 0.80 -1.89 -5.85
C THR A 41 0.24 -3.31 -5.73
N TYR A 42 0.96 -4.21 -5.06
CA TYR A 42 0.49 -5.56 -4.81
C TYR A 42 -0.84 -5.56 -4.06
N LEU A 43 -0.95 -4.76 -3.00
CA LEU A 43 -2.19 -4.63 -2.23
C LEU A 43 -3.34 -4.00 -3.05
N ILE A 44 -3.04 -3.14 -4.03
CA ILE A 44 -4.08 -2.52 -4.89
C ILE A 44 -4.59 -3.48 -5.97
N TYR A 45 -3.77 -4.40 -6.49
CA TYR A 45 -4.17 -5.22 -7.64
C TYR A 45 -4.40 -6.69 -7.33
N PHE A 46 -3.81 -7.22 -6.26
CA PHE A 46 -3.74 -8.66 -6.02
C PHE A 46 -4.46 -9.12 -4.74
N THR A 47 -5.05 -8.20 -3.96
CA THR A 47 -5.95 -8.56 -2.85
C THR A 47 -7.43 -8.41 -3.23
N ASN A 48 -8.35 -8.59 -2.26
CA ASN A 48 -9.79 -8.44 -2.50
C ASN A 48 -10.22 -6.98 -2.72
N THR A 49 -11.39 -6.79 -3.34
CA THR A 49 -11.95 -5.46 -3.68
C THR A 49 -12.13 -4.53 -2.48
N HIS A 50 -12.29 -5.08 -1.27
CA HIS A 50 -12.43 -4.29 -0.05
C HIS A 50 -11.14 -3.54 0.27
N ILE A 51 -10.01 -4.26 0.33
CA ILE A 51 -8.67 -3.69 0.56
C ILE A 51 -8.30 -2.73 -0.57
N GLN A 52 -8.56 -3.11 -1.82
CA GLN A 52 -8.26 -2.28 -2.98
C GLN A 52 -8.96 -0.92 -2.88
N LYS A 53 -10.27 -0.93 -2.61
CA LYS A 53 -11.06 0.30 -2.48
C LYS A 53 -10.55 1.18 -1.35
N ARG A 54 -10.18 0.59 -0.22
CA ARG A 54 -9.65 1.33 0.95
C ARG A 54 -8.36 2.07 0.64
N LEU A 55 -7.42 1.39 -0.01
CA LEU A 55 -6.16 2.01 -0.45
C LEU A 55 -6.42 3.13 -1.46
N LEU A 56 -7.25 2.88 -2.47
CA LEU A 56 -7.56 3.88 -3.50
C LEU A 56 -8.32 5.09 -2.93
N ASP A 57 -9.27 4.88 -2.01
CA ASP A 57 -10.02 5.94 -1.34
C ASP A 57 -9.08 6.80 -0.46
N PHE A 58 -8.10 6.19 0.21
CA PHE A 58 -7.08 6.92 0.98
C PHE A 58 -6.19 7.75 0.07
N ILE A 59 -5.64 7.15 -1.01
CA ILE A 59 -4.80 7.85 -2.00
C ILE A 59 -5.55 9.03 -2.63
N ALA A 60 -6.82 8.83 -2.98
CA ALA A 60 -7.63 9.85 -3.62
C ALA A 60 -7.81 11.11 -2.75
N GLN A 61 -7.88 10.97 -1.42
CA GLN A 61 -8.01 12.11 -0.49
C GLN A 61 -6.83 13.09 -0.59
N TYR A 62 -5.64 12.59 -0.94
CA TYR A 62 -4.41 13.38 -0.98
C TYR A 62 -3.95 13.72 -2.41
N SER A 63 -4.67 13.25 -3.43
CA SER A 63 -4.33 13.44 -4.85
C SER A 63 -4.19 14.92 -5.28
N CYS A 64 -5.04 15.81 -4.75
CA CYS A 64 -4.98 17.24 -5.05
C CYS A 64 -3.80 17.94 -4.38
N VAL A 65 -3.46 17.52 -3.14
CA VAL A 65 -2.32 18.06 -2.39
C VAL A 65 -1.01 17.67 -3.08
N TYR A 66 -0.94 16.40 -3.51
CA TYR A 66 0.18 15.87 -4.28
C TYR A 66 0.47 16.69 -5.56
N LYS A 67 -0.56 17.03 -6.35
CA LYS A 67 -0.37 17.84 -7.57
C LYS A 67 0.19 19.24 -7.32
N GLN A 68 0.02 19.77 -6.11
CA GLN A 68 0.53 21.08 -5.75
C GLN A 68 2.01 21.04 -5.32
N GLY A 69 2.63 19.85 -5.31
CA GLY A 69 4.01 19.66 -4.86
C GLY A 69 4.16 19.90 -3.35
N VAL A 70 3.06 19.78 -2.61
CA VAL A 70 3.05 19.91 -1.16
C VAL A 70 3.39 18.56 -0.57
N ASP A 71 4.47 18.54 0.21
CA ASP A 71 4.83 17.39 1.02
C ASP A 71 3.70 17.12 2.05
N LEU A 72 3.22 15.87 2.06
CA LEU A 72 2.06 15.43 2.83
C LEU A 72 2.34 15.43 4.34
N LEU A 73 3.60 15.38 4.77
CA LEU A 73 3.96 15.53 6.19
C LEU A 73 3.66 16.95 6.69
N TYR A 74 3.54 17.94 5.80
CA TYR A 74 3.08 19.29 6.15
C TYR A 74 1.56 19.44 6.15
N VAL A 75 0.81 18.43 5.69
CA VAL A 75 -0.65 18.44 5.79
C VAL A 75 -1.04 18.21 7.24
N GLU A 76 -1.88 19.11 7.75
CA GLU A 76 -2.34 19.06 9.13
C GLU A 76 -2.97 17.69 9.45
N ASN A 77 -2.50 17.06 10.52
CA ASN A 77 -2.93 15.73 11.01
C ASN A 77 -2.70 14.56 10.03
N PHE A 78 -1.92 14.72 8.97
CA PHE A 78 -1.65 13.62 8.02
C PHE A 78 -1.04 12.39 8.68
N GLU A 79 -0.05 12.59 9.56
CA GLU A 79 0.60 11.49 10.27
C GLU A 79 -0.41 10.66 11.07
N GLN A 80 -1.32 11.34 11.79
CA GLN A 80 -2.38 10.68 12.55
C GLN A 80 -3.34 9.93 11.62
N HIS A 81 -3.79 10.56 10.53
CA HIS A 81 -4.66 9.92 9.55
C HIS A 81 -4.02 8.69 8.90
N TYR A 82 -2.72 8.76 8.60
CA TYR A 82 -1.96 7.65 8.03
C TYR A 82 -1.85 6.49 9.03
N ASN A 83 -1.54 6.78 10.29
CA ASN A 83 -1.48 5.78 11.35
C ASN A 83 -2.85 5.10 11.58
N ASP A 84 -3.94 5.87 11.60
CA ASP A 84 -5.30 5.33 11.71
C ASP A 84 -5.66 4.45 10.51
N PHE A 85 -5.25 4.88 9.30
CA PHE A 85 -5.41 4.10 8.08
C PHE A 85 -4.67 2.76 8.15
N LEU A 86 -3.40 2.76 8.60
CA LEU A 86 -2.61 1.54 8.74
C LEU A 86 -3.24 0.54 9.71
N GLN A 87 -3.80 0.99 10.83
CA GLN A 87 -4.49 0.09 11.79
C GLN A 87 -5.72 -0.58 11.16
N ILE A 88 -6.50 0.18 10.39
CA ILE A 88 -7.67 -0.36 9.68
C ILE A 88 -7.21 -1.36 8.61
N LEU A 89 -6.20 -1.00 7.82
CA LEU A 89 -5.66 -1.84 6.76
C LEU A 89 -5.08 -3.15 7.32
N GLU A 90 -4.36 -3.10 8.44
CA GLU A 90 -3.82 -4.30 9.12
C GLU A 90 -4.92 -5.30 9.45
N LYS A 91 -6.03 -4.81 10.02
CA LYS A 91 -7.17 -5.65 10.37
C LYS A 91 -7.77 -6.32 9.14
N GLU A 92 -7.93 -5.58 8.06
CA GLU A 92 -8.50 -6.09 6.81
C GLU A 92 -7.57 -7.11 6.12
N ILE A 93 -6.26 -6.86 6.12
CA ILE A 93 -5.24 -7.78 5.62
C ILE A 93 -5.21 -9.07 6.43
N ASN A 94 -5.30 -8.99 7.76
CA ASN A 94 -5.38 -10.17 8.62
C ASN A 94 -6.62 -11.02 8.33
N VAL A 95 -7.77 -10.40 8.07
CA VAL A 95 -8.99 -11.11 7.64
C VAL A 95 -8.78 -11.77 6.27
N TYR A 96 -8.25 -11.03 5.29
CA TYR A 96 -7.94 -11.56 3.97
C TYR A 96 -6.98 -12.75 4.06
N ALA A 97 -5.91 -12.64 4.84
CA ALA A 97 -4.89 -13.67 4.95
C ALA A 97 -5.42 -14.97 5.53
N ARG A 98 -6.30 -14.90 6.55
CA ARG A 98 -6.97 -16.09 7.10
C ARG A 98 -7.85 -16.79 6.06
N GLN A 99 -8.50 -16.03 5.18
CA GLN A 99 -9.35 -16.58 4.12
C GLN A 99 -8.55 -17.17 2.94
N HIS A 100 -7.32 -16.73 2.73
CA HIS A 100 -6.49 -17.08 1.58
C HIS A 100 -5.19 -17.80 1.98
N GLN A 101 -5.16 -18.39 3.18
CA GLN A 101 -3.96 -19.05 3.73
C GLN A 101 -3.55 -20.32 2.99
N ASP A 102 -4.49 -20.97 2.29
CA ASP A 102 -4.26 -22.22 1.55
C ASP A 102 -4.13 -22.00 0.03
N LEU A 103 -4.24 -20.75 -0.43
CA LEU A 103 -4.17 -20.42 -1.85
C LEU A 103 -2.74 -20.08 -2.24
N PRO A 104 -2.12 -20.79 -3.19
CA PRO A 104 -0.74 -20.54 -3.56
C PRO A 104 -0.59 -19.13 -4.14
N ARG A 105 0.49 -18.43 -3.77
CA ARG A 105 0.79 -17.14 -4.40
C ARG A 105 1.18 -17.34 -5.87
N GLN A 106 0.71 -16.44 -6.72
CA GLN A 106 1.11 -16.41 -8.14
C GLN A 106 2.34 -15.54 -8.36
N TYR A 107 2.40 -14.40 -7.66
CA TYR A 107 3.47 -13.42 -7.75
C TYR A 107 3.99 -13.09 -6.36
N ALA A 108 5.29 -12.80 -6.27
CA ALA A 108 5.85 -12.14 -5.09
C ALA A 108 5.60 -10.63 -5.21
N PHE A 109 5.28 -9.94 -4.12
CA PHE A 109 5.05 -8.49 -4.19
C PHE A 109 6.29 -7.76 -4.70
N GLU A 110 7.49 -8.25 -4.41
CA GLU A 110 8.75 -7.68 -4.89
C GLU A 110 8.94 -7.78 -6.41
N SER A 111 8.15 -8.62 -7.09
CA SER A 111 8.16 -8.77 -8.55
C SER A 111 7.13 -7.89 -9.26
N VAL A 112 6.30 -7.16 -8.51
CA VAL A 112 5.26 -6.28 -9.05
C VAL A 112 5.84 -4.89 -9.26
N GLU A 113 5.77 -4.36 -10.48
CA GLU A 113 6.20 -2.98 -10.74
C GLU A 113 5.34 -1.97 -9.97
N SER A 114 5.99 -1.00 -9.35
CA SER A 114 5.32 0.10 -8.66
C SER A 114 4.54 0.99 -9.63
N ILE A 115 3.23 1.18 -9.39
CA ILE A 115 2.46 2.19 -10.14
C ILE A 115 2.77 3.62 -9.71
N PHE A 116 3.44 3.83 -8.57
CA PHE A 116 3.80 5.14 -8.04
C PHE A 116 5.10 5.69 -8.65
N GLU A 117 5.87 4.85 -9.34
CA GLU A 117 7.08 5.27 -10.08
C GLU A 117 6.75 5.85 -11.46
N ARG A 118 5.54 5.62 -11.98
CA ARG A 118 5.06 6.20 -13.23
C ARG A 118 4.43 7.56 -12.93
N PRO A 119 4.73 8.62 -13.69
CA PRO A 119 4.00 9.89 -13.57
C PRO A 119 2.54 9.66 -13.99
N LEU A 120 1.72 9.23 -13.04
CA LEU A 120 0.30 9.05 -13.26
C LEU A 120 -0.33 10.44 -13.34
N ALA A 121 -0.80 10.80 -14.54
CA ALA A 121 -1.71 11.92 -14.73
C ALA A 121 -3.09 11.55 -14.16
N TRP A 122 -3.27 11.63 -12.85
CA TRP A 122 -4.60 11.54 -12.24
C TRP A 122 -5.42 12.76 -12.64
N ALA A 123 -6.67 12.59 -13.06
CA ALA A 123 -7.58 13.72 -13.29
C ALA A 123 -8.00 14.30 -11.93
N CYS A 124 -7.90 15.63 -11.77
CA CYS A 124 -8.51 16.35 -10.65
C CYS A 124 -9.88 16.87 -11.10
#